data_AF-A0A1J3DMR6-F1
#
_entry.id   AF-A0A1J3DMR6-F1
#
_cell.length_a   1.000
_cell.length_b   1.000
_cell.length_c   1.000
_cell.angle_alpha   90.00
_cell.angle_beta   90.00
_cell.angle_gamma   90.00
#
_symmetry.space_group_name_H-M   'P 1'
#
loop_
_entity.id
_entity.type
_entity.pdbx_description
1 polymer ?
#
loop_
_entity_poly.entity_id
_entity_poly.type
_entity_poly.pdbx_seq_one_letter_code
_entity_poly.pdbx_strand_id
1 'polypeptide(L)'
;VLAEELLKILSEGGDRDVENKLLQKLQFEKFSLVKFLLQNRLKVVWCTRLARARDQEERNQIKEEMMELGPELAAIVKELHSKRATAKEREENREKKIKEEARGLKDDSGGDGDGDRGKRDVEDRDLENGWLQGQGQRQMLDLESMAFKQSGFVSENNKCELPPGSYRIPGKDFVEYHVPWDSKKVDSNEKLVEITDMPVWAQPAFKGMQK
;
A
#
# COMPACT_ATOMS: atom_id res chain seq x y z
N VAL A 1 -26.00 -22.75 13.03
CA VAL A 1 -26.22 -24.08 13.64
C VAL A 1 -25.06 -24.52 14.52
N LEU A 2 -23.97 -25.12 14.01
CA LEU A 2 -22.88 -25.64 14.88
C LEU A 2 -22.30 -24.57 15.82
N ALA A 3 -22.00 -23.37 15.32
CA ALA A 3 -21.44 -22.30 16.13
C ALA A 3 -22.39 -21.81 17.25
N GLU A 4 -23.70 -21.87 17.04
CA GLU A 4 -24.70 -21.47 18.05
C GLU A 4 -24.82 -22.51 19.16
N GLU A 5 -24.75 -23.79 18.80
CA GLU A 5 -24.69 -24.89 19.76
C GLU A 5 -23.42 -24.81 20.63
N LEU A 6 -22.27 -24.52 20.01
CA LEU A 6 -21.01 -24.35 20.73
C LEU A 6 -21.05 -23.13 21.67
N LEU A 7 -21.63 -22.01 21.23
CA LEU A 7 -21.81 -20.83 22.08
C LEU A 7 -22.74 -21.12 23.27
N LYS A 8 -23.82 -21.88 23.06
CA LYS A 8 -24.72 -22.29 24.14
C LYS A 8 -24.01 -23.20 25.16
N ILE A 9 -23.21 -24.15 24.68
CA ILE A 9 -22.38 -25.01 25.54
C ILE A 9 -21.35 -24.19 26.32
N LEU A 10 -20.72 -23.20 25.68
CA LEU A 10 -19.77 -22.31 26.36
C LEU A 10 -20.42 -21.43 27.43
N SER A 11 -21.69 -21.05 27.26
CA SER A 11 -22.43 -20.26 28.25
C SER A 11 -22.93 -21.04 29.47
N GLU A 12 -23.03 -22.37 29.39
CA GLU A 12 -23.67 -23.21 30.42
C GLU A 12 -22.65 -24.17 31.10
N GLY A 13 -22.39 -23.97 32.41
CA GLY A 13 -21.75 -24.98 33.27
C GLY A 13 -20.29 -24.72 33.68
N GLY A 14 -19.65 -25.71 34.31
CA GLY A 14 -18.24 -25.66 34.71
C GLY A 14 -17.30 -26.10 33.58
N ASP A 15 -16.02 -25.71 33.64
CA ASP A 15 -15.07 -25.90 32.53
C ASP A 15 -14.92 -27.35 32.07
N ARG A 16 -14.99 -28.32 33.00
CA ARG A 16 -14.93 -29.76 32.69
C ARG A 16 -16.15 -30.26 31.90
N ASP A 17 -17.33 -29.77 32.22
CA ASP A 17 -18.57 -30.17 31.53
C ASP A 17 -18.64 -29.56 30.14
N VAL A 18 -18.17 -28.32 30.02
CA VAL A 18 -18.04 -27.62 28.74
C VAL A 18 -17.03 -28.33 27.85
N GLU A 19 -15.86 -28.71 28.38
CA GLU A 19 -14.84 -29.45 27.63
C GLU A 19 -15.39 -30.76 27.06
N ASN A 20 -16.03 -31.59 27.89
CA ASN A 20 -16.57 -32.88 27.48
C ASN A 20 -17.66 -32.73 26.41
N LYS A 21 -18.56 -31.75 26.57
CA LYS A 21 -19.62 -31.46 25.58
C LYS A 21 -19.05 -30.92 24.27
N LEU A 22 -18.01 -30.07 24.34
CA LEU A 22 -17.31 -29.55 23.16
C LEU A 22 -16.61 -30.68 22.40
N LEU A 23 -15.92 -31.58 23.11
CA LEU A 23 -15.26 -32.73 22.51
C LEU A 23 -16.25 -33.67 21.82
N GLN A 24 -17.39 -33.93 22.45
CA GLN A 24 -18.45 -34.75 21.88
C GLN A 24 -19.02 -34.12 20.60
N LYS A 25 -19.27 -32.80 20.59
CA LYS A 25 -19.79 -32.08 19.42
C LYS A 25 -18.76 -31.92 18.30
N LEU A 26 -17.48 -31.88 18.64
CA LEU A 26 -16.36 -31.78 17.70
C LEU A 26 -15.76 -33.15 17.35
N GLN A 27 -16.47 -34.25 17.65
CA GLN A 27 -16.11 -35.62 17.30
C GLN A 27 -14.69 -36.02 17.74
N PHE A 28 -14.18 -35.43 18.83
CA PHE A 28 -12.84 -35.68 19.35
C PHE A 28 -11.69 -35.44 18.35
N GLU A 29 -11.88 -34.64 17.29
CA GLU A 29 -10.80 -34.37 16.33
C GLU A 29 -10.06 -33.06 16.64
N LYS A 30 -10.78 -32.04 17.11
CA LYS A 30 -10.28 -30.66 17.20
C LYS A 30 -9.88 -30.26 18.61
N PHE A 31 -9.02 -31.03 19.25
CA PHE A 31 -8.53 -30.76 20.62
C PHE A 31 -7.91 -29.37 20.78
N SER A 32 -7.12 -28.92 19.81
CA SER A 32 -6.49 -27.59 19.84
C SER A 32 -7.54 -26.47 19.86
N LEU A 33 -8.64 -26.63 19.13
CA LEU A 33 -9.75 -25.68 19.13
C LEU A 33 -10.50 -25.70 20.46
N VAL A 34 -10.75 -26.88 21.03
CA VAL A 34 -11.41 -27.00 22.35
C VAL A 34 -10.58 -26.32 23.43
N LYS A 35 -9.27 -26.60 23.48
CA LYS A 35 -8.34 -25.95 24.41
C LYS A 35 -8.37 -24.43 24.26
N PHE A 36 -8.36 -23.93 23.03
CA PHE A 36 -8.42 -22.50 22.74
C PHE A 36 -9.74 -21.85 23.21
N LEU A 37 -10.87 -22.54 22.98
CA LEU A 37 -12.20 -22.07 23.38
C LEU A 37 -12.36 -22.06 24.90
N LEU A 38 -11.80 -23.04 25.63
CA LEU A 38 -11.81 -23.06 27.09
C LEU A 38 -10.97 -21.94 27.68
N GLN A 39 -9.75 -21.74 27.17
CA GLN A 39 -8.87 -20.65 27.62
C GLN A 39 -9.49 -19.25 27.41
N ASN A 40 -10.31 -19.10 26.38
CA ASN A 40 -10.94 -17.82 26.03
C ASN A 40 -12.46 -17.83 26.25
N ARG A 41 -12.97 -18.72 27.09
CA ARG A 41 -14.41 -18.99 27.24
C ARG A 41 -15.23 -17.72 27.45
N LEU A 42 -14.84 -16.92 28.43
CA LEU A 42 -15.50 -15.66 28.77
C LEU A 42 -15.41 -14.65 27.61
N LYS A 43 -14.22 -14.49 27.00
CA LYS A 43 -14.02 -13.59 25.86
C LYS A 43 -14.92 -13.97 24.70
N VAL A 44 -14.98 -15.25 24.33
CA VAL A 44 -15.76 -15.72 23.19
C VAL A 44 -17.26 -15.50 23.41
N VAL A 45 -17.81 -15.90 24.57
CA VAL A 45 -19.26 -15.77 24.83
C VAL A 45 -19.67 -14.30 24.88
N TRP A 46 -18.97 -13.49 25.66
CA TRP A 46 -19.37 -12.11 25.91
C TRP A 46 -19.06 -11.17 24.75
N CYS A 47 -17.91 -11.29 24.09
CA CYS A 47 -17.64 -10.50 22.88
C CYS A 47 -18.61 -10.87 21.75
N THR A 48 -18.99 -12.14 21.63
CA THR A 48 -20.00 -12.54 20.62
C THR A 48 -21.38 -12.00 20.97
N ARG A 49 -21.78 -12.01 22.25
CA ARG A 49 -23.03 -11.39 22.72
C ARG A 49 -23.04 -9.89 22.47
N LEU A 50 -21.93 -9.20 22.77
CA LEU A 50 -21.77 -7.76 22.53
C LEU A 50 -21.80 -7.40 21.04
N ALA A 51 -21.22 -8.23 20.17
CA ALA A 51 -21.25 -8.03 18.72
C ALA A 51 -22.65 -8.21 18.11
N ARG A 52 -23.48 -9.09 18.71
CA ARG A 52 -24.87 -9.37 18.28
C ARG A 52 -25.88 -8.33 18.75
N ALA A 53 -25.57 -7.57 19.80
CA ALA A 53 -26.43 -6.49 20.30
C ALA A 53 -26.60 -5.41 19.23
N ARG A 54 -27.86 -5.07 18.93
CA ARG A 54 -28.24 -4.16 17.84
C ARG A 54 -28.15 -2.72 18.29
N ASP A 55 -28.62 -2.45 19.50
CA ASP A 55 -28.73 -1.10 20.03
C ASP A 55 -27.57 -0.72 20.95
N GLN A 56 -27.31 0.58 21.04
CA GLN A 56 -26.24 1.10 21.89
C GLN A 56 -26.58 0.96 23.38
N GLU A 57 -27.87 0.96 23.72
CA GLU A 57 -28.39 0.75 25.07
C GLU A 57 -28.17 -0.70 25.53
N GLU A 58 -28.56 -1.69 24.71
CA GLU A 58 -28.29 -3.12 24.97
C GLU A 58 -26.78 -3.38 25.14
N ARG A 59 -25.95 -2.74 24.30
CA ARG A 59 -24.48 -2.84 24.42
C ARG A 59 -23.95 -2.27 25.71
N ASN A 60 -24.56 -1.23 26.26
CA ASN A 60 -24.14 -0.63 27.52
C ASN A 60 -24.60 -1.52 28.69
N GLN A 61 -25.82 -2.04 28.66
CA GLN A 61 -26.33 -3.00 29.65
C GLN A 61 -25.45 -4.25 29.73
N ILE A 62 -25.09 -4.84 28.58
CA ILE A 62 -24.20 -6.02 28.54
C ILE A 62 -22.81 -5.69 29.12
N LYS A 63 -22.30 -4.48 28.93
CA LYS A 63 -21.00 -4.08 29.51
C LYS A 63 -21.08 -3.89 31.02
N GLU A 64 -22.19 -3.35 31.52
CA GLU A 64 -22.45 -3.23 32.95
C GLU A 64 -22.55 -4.63 33.57
N GLU A 65 -23.33 -5.55 32.98
CA GLU A 65 -23.38 -6.97 33.38
C GLU A 65 -21.97 -7.60 33.41
N MET A 66 -21.14 -7.33 32.39
CA MET A 66 -19.76 -7.82 32.34
C MET A 66 -18.88 -7.23 33.44
N MET A 67 -19.07 -5.97 33.83
CA MET A 67 -18.30 -5.34 34.91
C MET A 67 -18.70 -5.90 36.28
N GLU A 68 -19.98 -6.23 36.47
CA GLU A 68 -20.51 -6.77 37.74
C GLU A 68 -20.11 -8.24 37.97
N LEU A 69 -20.06 -9.05 36.91
CA LEU A 69 -19.81 -10.49 37.03
C LEU A 69 -18.34 -10.85 37.33
N GLY A 70 -17.39 -9.93 37.16
CA GLY A 70 -16.03 -10.14 37.67
C GLY A 70 -14.92 -9.26 37.09
N PRO A 71 -13.74 -9.23 37.75
CA PRO A 71 -12.60 -8.40 37.36
C PRO A 71 -11.98 -8.80 36.01
N GLU A 72 -12.05 -10.08 35.63
CA GLU A 72 -11.55 -10.57 34.34
C GLU A 72 -12.38 -10.03 33.17
N LEU A 73 -13.71 -9.98 33.34
CA LEU A 73 -14.63 -9.43 32.35
C LEU A 73 -14.50 -7.91 32.27
N ALA A 74 -14.32 -7.22 33.40
CA ALA A 74 -14.02 -5.78 33.42
C ALA A 74 -12.73 -5.44 32.67
N ALA A 75 -11.68 -6.26 32.80
CA ALA A 75 -10.44 -6.11 32.04
C ALA A 75 -10.68 -6.27 30.52
N ILE A 76 -11.52 -7.23 30.11
CA ILE A 76 -11.92 -7.42 28.72
C ILE A 76 -12.68 -6.20 28.19
N VAL A 77 -13.64 -5.66 28.95
CA VAL A 77 -14.38 -4.45 28.55
C VAL A 77 -13.42 -3.27 28.37
N LYS A 78 -12.48 -3.07 29.31
CA LYS A 78 -11.46 -2.01 29.21
C LYS A 78 -10.55 -2.17 27.98
N GLU A 79 -10.18 -3.40 27.64
CA GLU A 79 -9.41 -3.74 26.43
C GLU A 79 -10.22 -3.40 25.16
N LEU A 80 -11.51 -3.74 25.13
CA LEU A 80 -12.41 -3.44 24.02
C LEU A 80 -12.62 -1.93 23.83
N HIS A 81 -12.75 -1.17 24.92
CA HIS A 81 -12.88 0.28 24.87
C HIS A 81 -11.62 0.95 24.28
N SER A 82 -10.43 0.49 24.66
CA SER A 82 -9.16 0.98 24.12
C SER A 82 -9.04 0.72 22.61
N LYS A 83 -9.42 -0.48 22.15
CA LYS A 83 -9.43 -0.85 20.73
C LYS A 83 -10.51 -0.11 19.92
N ARG A 84 -11.64 0.23 20.53
CA ARG A 84 -12.72 0.96 19.85
C ARG A 84 -12.46 2.46 19.78
N ALA A 85 -11.81 3.05 20.77
CA ALA A 85 -11.36 4.44 20.71
C ALA A 85 -10.41 4.63 19.51
N THR A 86 -9.42 3.75 19.36
CA THR A 86 -8.49 3.76 18.23
C THR A 86 -9.13 3.43 16.88
N ALA A 87 -10.17 2.58 16.84
CA ALA A 87 -10.91 2.28 15.62
C ALA A 87 -11.86 3.42 15.19
N LYS A 88 -12.56 4.04 16.14
CA LYS A 88 -13.45 5.19 15.88
C LYS A 88 -12.65 6.41 15.42
N GLU A 89 -11.48 6.64 16.03
CA GLU A 89 -10.56 7.69 15.62
C GLU A 89 -10.01 7.44 14.20
N ARG A 90 -9.75 6.17 13.83
CA ARG A 90 -9.39 5.79 12.45
C ARG A 90 -10.52 6.02 11.44
N GLU A 91 -11.76 5.78 11.83
CA GLU A 91 -12.94 5.98 10.98
C GLU A 91 -13.23 7.48 10.76
N GLU A 92 -13.23 8.28 11.83
CA GLU A 92 -13.40 9.74 11.73
C GLU A 92 -12.29 10.39 10.89
N ASN A 93 -11.05 9.89 10.99
CA ASN A 93 -9.95 10.40 10.18
C ASN A 93 -10.11 9.99 8.70
N ARG A 94 -10.70 8.83 8.42
CA ARG A 94 -11.02 8.38 7.06
C ARG A 94 -12.15 9.21 6.44
N GLU A 95 -13.21 9.50 7.20
CA GLU A 95 -14.31 10.34 6.74
C GLU A 95 -13.87 11.78 6.45
N LYS A 96 -13.00 12.36 7.31
CA LYS A 96 -12.41 13.69 7.07
C LYS A 96 -11.60 13.71 5.77
N LYS A 97 -10.79 12.69 5.52
CA LYS A 97 -9.98 12.60 4.30
C LYS A 97 -10.84 12.46 3.04
N ILE A 98 -11.88 11.63 3.07
CA ILE A 98 -12.82 11.48 1.95
C ILE A 98 -13.56 12.81 1.68
N LYS A 99 -13.93 13.54 2.73
CA LYS A 99 -14.63 14.83 2.61
C LYS A 99 -13.72 15.96 2.07
N GLU A 100 -12.44 15.95 2.41
CA GLU A 100 -11.46 16.89 1.83
C GLU A 100 -11.18 16.58 0.35
N GLU A 101 -11.04 15.31 -0.02
CA GLU A 101 -10.85 14.88 -1.41
C GLU A 101 -12.06 15.26 -2.30
N ALA A 102 -13.28 15.07 -1.78
CA ALA A 102 -14.50 15.49 -2.47
C ALA A 102 -14.66 17.01 -2.62
N ARG A 103 -14.00 17.81 -1.75
CA ARG A 103 -13.96 19.28 -1.89
C ARG A 103 -12.94 19.71 -2.94
N GLY A 104 -11.79 19.03 -3.04
CA GLY A 104 -10.79 19.30 -4.07
C GLY A 104 -11.30 19.04 -5.50
N LEU A 105 -12.10 17.99 -5.69
CA LEU A 105 -12.70 17.66 -7.00
C LEU A 105 -13.77 18.65 -7.48
N LYS A 106 -14.29 19.51 -6.59
CA LYS A 106 -15.35 20.48 -6.94
C LYS A 106 -14.79 21.84 -7.37
N ASP A 107 -13.50 22.07 -7.14
CA ASP A 107 -12.79 23.31 -7.51
C ASP A 107 -12.14 23.23 -8.91
N ASP A 108 -12.06 22.03 -9.51
CA ASP A 108 -11.43 21.78 -10.81
C ASP A 108 -12.41 21.80 -12.01
N SER A 109 -13.72 22.02 -11.76
CA SER A 109 -14.77 21.95 -12.80
C SER A 109 -15.38 23.31 -13.17
N GLY A 110 -14.67 24.41 -12.97
CA GLY A 110 -15.17 25.75 -13.28
C GLY A 110 -14.12 26.76 -13.69
N GLY A 111 -13.88 26.86 -15.01
CA GLY A 111 -13.54 28.13 -15.67
C GLY A 111 -12.14 28.27 -16.25
N ASP A 112 -12.07 28.32 -17.59
CA ASP A 112 -11.00 28.91 -18.38
C ASP A 112 -10.60 30.32 -17.89
N GLY A 113 -9.30 30.64 -17.93
CA GLY A 113 -8.82 32.03 -17.90
C GLY A 113 -7.43 32.25 -17.30
N ASP A 114 -6.43 32.31 -18.19
CA ASP A 114 -5.23 33.16 -18.19
C ASP A 114 -4.75 33.85 -16.88
N GLY A 115 -3.46 33.67 -16.58
CA GLY A 115 -2.66 34.67 -15.86
C GLY A 115 -2.38 34.45 -14.37
N ASP A 116 -1.12 34.11 -14.08
CA ASP A 116 -0.29 34.68 -13.01
C ASP A 116 0.41 33.68 -12.05
N ARG A 117 1.72 33.88 -11.96
CA ARG A 117 2.70 33.04 -11.27
C ARG A 117 2.75 33.42 -9.79
N GLY A 118 2.20 32.57 -8.91
CA GLY A 118 2.33 32.70 -7.46
C GLY A 118 3.14 31.57 -6.80
N LYS A 119 4.47 31.62 -6.97
CA LYS A 119 5.53 31.14 -6.06
C LYS A 119 5.13 30.09 -4.99
N ARG A 120 5.49 28.82 -5.20
CA ARG A 120 5.71 27.86 -4.12
C ARG A 120 7.21 27.68 -3.94
N ASP A 121 7.72 28.26 -2.86
CA ASP A 121 9.10 28.14 -2.41
C ASP A 121 9.47 26.66 -2.27
N VAL A 122 10.57 26.31 -2.93
CA VAL A 122 11.25 25.03 -2.77
C VAL A 122 12.11 25.17 -1.52
N GLU A 123 11.53 24.89 -0.36
CA GLU A 123 12.32 24.64 0.83
C GLU A 123 12.69 23.17 0.88
N ASP A 124 13.97 22.96 0.58
CA ASP A 124 14.80 21.81 0.87
C ASP A 124 14.47 21.26 2.27
N ARG A 125 13.81 20.10 2.35
CA ARG A 125 13.60 19.37 3.60
C ARG A 125 14.04 17.92 3.42
N ASP A 126 15.29 17.69 3.83
CA ASP A 126 15.79 16.53 4.56
C ASP A 126 15.18 15.17 4.18
N LEU A 127 15.93 14.47 3.34
CA LEU A 127 15.71 13.14 2.77
C LEU A 127 15.78 11.96 3.76
N GLU A 128 15.60 12.16 5.05
CA GLU A 128 15.85 11.12 6.04
C GLU A 128 14.75 11.07 7.09
N ASN A 129 13.80 10.12 6.96
CA ASN A 129 12.92 9.59 8.03
C ASN A 129 11.39 9.85 7.93
N GLY A 130 10.87 10.45 6.86
CA GLY A 130 9.42 10.69 6.70
C GLY A 130 8.54 9.49 6.27
N TRP A 131 9.14 8.38 5.83
CA TRP A 131 8.40 7.28 5.16
C TRP A 131 7.87 6.16 6.07
N LEU A 132 8.24 6.14 7.37
CA LEU A 132 7.90 5.00 8.26
C LEU A 132 6.85 5.30 9.32
N GLN A 133 6.44 6.54 9.53
CA GLN A 133 5.56 6.87 10.65
C GLN A 133 4.35 7.71 10.23
N GLY A 134 3.32 6.97 9.80
CA GLY A 134 1.96 7.50 9.67
C GLY A 134 1.64 8.13 8.32
N GLN A 135 0.37 8.02 7.92
CA GLN A 135 -0.22 8.71 6.78
C GLN A 135 0.16 8.18 5.38
N GLY A 136 -0.26 6.95 5.10
CA GLY A 136 -0.43 6.52 3.71
C GLY A 136 -0.89 5.09 3.66
N GLN A 137 -2.18 4.85 3.42
CA GLN A 137 -2.59 3.56 2.89
C GLN A 137 -1.85 3.40 1.56
N ARG A 138 -0.86 2.50 1.50
CA ARG A 138 -0.11 2.24 0.28
C ARG A 138 -1.10 1.78 -0.77
N GLN A 139 -1.12 2.45 -1.92
CA GLN A 139 -1.92 2.01 -3.04
C GLN A 139 -1.35 0.69 -3.54
N MET A 140 -2.19 -0.35 -3.60
CA MET A 140 -1.83 -1.58 -4.30
C MET A 140 -1.84 -1.28 -5.79
N LEU A 141 -0.69 -1.47 -6.44
CA LEU A 141 -0.52 -1.31 -7.87
C LEU A 141 -0.40 -2.67 -8.53
N ASP A 142 -1.03 -2.83 -9.68
CA ASP A 142 -0.85 -4.00 -10.54
C ASP A 142 0.40 -3.81 -11.40
N LEU A 143 1.48 -4.46 -10.99
CA LEU A 143 2.77 -4.39 -11.66
C LEU A 143 2.73 -5.02 -13.07
N GLU A 144 1.84 -5.97 -13.33
CA GLU A 144 1.72 -6.63 -14.63
C GLU A 144 1.10 -5.68 -15.67
N SER A 145 0.14 -4.85 -15.25
CA SER A 145 -0.45 -3.82 -16.11
C SER A 145 0.54 -2.73 -16.52
N MET A 146 1.48 -2.40 -15.64
CA MET A 146 2.51 -1.38 -15.88
C MET A 146 3.73 -1.93 -16.60
N ALA A 147 3.88 -3.25 -16.68
CA ALA A 147 4.99 -3.88 -17.36
C ALA A 147 4.88 -3.67 -18.88
N PHE A 148 5.98 -3.28 -19.50
CA PHE A 148 6.10 -3.23 -20.95
C PHE A 148 6.05 -4.66 -21.52
N LYS A 149 4.93 -5.02 -22.15
CA LYS A 149 4.69 -6.37 -22.72
C LYS A 149 5.68 -6.75 -23.82
N GLN A 150 6.22 -5.77 -24.54
CA GLN A 150 7.25 -5.95 -25.56
C GLN A 150 8.60 -5.48 -25.01
N SER A 151 9.27 -6.33 -24.23
CA SER A 151 10.61 -6.03 -23.70
C SER A 151 11.57 -5.62 -24.84
N GLY A 152 12.01 -4.36 -24.85
CA GLY A 152 12.99 -3.82 -25.81
C GLY A 152 12.44 -3.24 -27.12
N PHE A 153 11.14 -3.39 -27.43
CA PHE A 153 10.51 -2.89 -28.66
C PHE A 153 9.44 -1.82 -28.42
N VAL A 154 9.23 -1.38 -27.18
CA VAL A 154 8.32 -0.28 -26.88
C VAL A 154 8.94 1.03 -27.38
N SER A 155 8.30 1.64 -28.37
CA SER A 155 8.62 3.00 -28.79
C SER A 155 7.77 3.99 -27.98
N GLU A 156 8.42 4.78 -27.13
CA GLU A 156 7.78 5.93 -26.47
C GLU A 156 7.51 7.06 -27.48
N ASN A 157 8.35 7.14 -28.52
CA ASN A 157 8.19 8.11 -29.59
C ASN A 157 7.20 7.62 -30.63
N ASN A 158 6.12 8.37 -30.85
CA ASN A 158 5.10 8.06 -31.86
C ASN A 158 5.58 8.34 -33.31
N LYS A 159 6.67 9.07 -33.48
CA LYS A 159 7.25 9.44 -34.78
C LYS A 159 8.77 9.30 -34.74
N CYS A 160 9.34 8.80 -35.83
CA CYS A 160 10.79 8.75 -36.05
C CYS A 160 11.17 9.87 -37.04
N GLU A 161 11.87 10.89 -36.55
CA GLU A 161 12.38 11.97 -37.39
C GLU A 161 13.76 11.59 -37.92
N LEU A 162 13.93 11.59 -39.24
CA LEU A 162 15.19 11.22 -39.88
C LEU A 162 16.07 12.46 -40.08
N PRO A 163 17.41 12.31 -39.99
CA PRO A 163 18.36 13.38 -40.26
C PRO A 163 18.17 14.01 -41.66
N PRO A 164 18.54 15.29 -41.84
CA PRO A 164 18.45 15.95 -43.15
C PRO A 164 19.30 15.20 -44.19
N GLY A 165 18.76 15.08 -45.41
CA GLY A 165 19.38 14.29 -46.48
C GLY A 165 19.00 12.80 -46.48
N SER A 166 18.22 12.35 -45.49
CA SER A 166 17.61 11.02 -45.53
C SER A 166 16.50 10.96 -46.58
N TYR A 167 16.41 9.84 -47.31
CA TYR A 167 15.38 9.63 -48.31
C TYR A 167 14.77 8.23 -48.22
N ARG A 168 13.52 8.14 -48.68
CA ARG A 168 12.72 6.92 -48.67
C ARG A 168 12.52 6.43 -50.10
N ILE A 169 12.91 5.20 -50.37
CA ILE A 169 12.62 4.51 -51.64
C ILE A 169 11.51 3.48 -51.39
N PRO A 170 10.30 3.67 -51.94
CA PRO A 170 9.26 2.64 -51.89
C PRO A 170 9.57 1.53 -52.90
N GLY A 171 9.83 0.32 -52.41
CA GLY A 171 9.94 -0.89 -53.22
C GLY A 171 8.61 -1.66 -53.27
N LYS A 172 8.59 -2.76 -54.02
CA LYS A 172 7.39 -3.61 -54.18
C LYS A 172 7.04 -4.39 -52.91
N ASP A 173 8.05 -4.91 -52.22
CA ASP A 173 7.89 -5.77 -51.03
C ASP A 173 8.47 -5.15 -49.75
N PHE A 174 9.29 -4.10 -49.88
CA PHE A 174 9.92 -3.41 -48.76
C PHE A 174 10.05 -1.91 -49.04
N VAL A 175 10.24 -1.16 -47.96
CA VAL A 175 10.56 0.27 -48.02
C VAL A 175 11.99 0.45 -47.54
N GLU A 176 12.84 1.05 -48.37
CA GLU A 176 14.23 1.33 -48.02
C GLU A 176 14.34 2.78 -47.52
N TYR A 177 15.00 2.94 -46.37
CA TYR A 177 15.35 4.24 -45.82
C TYR A 177 16.87 4.38 -45.86
N HIS A 178 17.35 5.39 -46.57
CA HIS A 178 18.77 5.73 -46.55
C HIS A 178 18.97 6.88 -45.58
N VAL A 179 19.82 6.66 -44.58
CA VAL A 179 20.26 7.68 -43.63
C VAL A 179 21.73 7.95 -43.92
N PRO A 180 22.10 9.18 -44.36
CA PRO A 180 23.48 9.50 -44.65
C PRO A 180 24.32 9.52 -43.37
N TRP A 181 25.63 9.34 -43.52
CA TRP A 181 26.57 9.55 -42.43
C TRP A 181 26.54 11.01 -41.98
N ASP A 182 26.40 11.23 -40.68
CA ASP A 182 26.46 12.56 -40.07
C ASP A 182 27.77 12.71 -39.29
N SER A 183 28.60 13.70 -39.67
CA SER A 183 29.80 14.04 -38.92
C SER A 183 29.47 15.13 -37.90
N LYS A 184 29.50 14.75 -36.62
CA LYS A 184 29.42 15.74 -35.54
C LYS A 184 30.58 16.73 -35.70
N LYS A 185 30.25 18.01 -35.82
CA LYS A 185 31.24 19.08 -35.79
C LYS A 185 31.77 19.14 -34.36
N VAL A 186 33.08 18.93 -34.20
CA VAL A 186 33.74 19.15 -32.90
C VAL A 186 33.63 20.64 -32.60
N ASP A 187 33.06 20.98 -31.44
CA ASP A 187 32.96 22.37 -31.01
C ASP A 187 34.35 22.99 -30.83
N SER A 188 34.49 24.30 -31.04
CA SER A 188 35.81 24.96 -30.97
C SER A 188 36.50 24.84 -29.61
N ASN A 189 35.75 24.53 -28.56
CA ASN A 189 36.24 24.31 -27.19
C ASN A 189 36.51 22.84 -26.86
N GLU A 190 36.13 21.90 -27.72
CA GLU A 190 36.35 20.48 -27.51
C GLU A 190 37.62 20.04 -28.24
N LYS A 191 38.54 19.40 -27.52
CA LYS A 191 39.80 18.91 -28.06
C LYS A 191 40.05 17.52 -27.51
N LEU A 192 40.66 16.67 -28.33
CA LEU A 192 41.20 15.39 -27.86
C LEU A 192 42.25 15.68 -26.78
N VAL A 193 42.04 15.09 -25.60
CA VAL A 193 42.90 15.25 -24.43
C VAL A 193 43.95 14.16 -24.45
N GLU A 194 45.23 14.52 -24.27
CA GLU A 194 46.28 13.52 -24.16
C GLU A 194 46.11 12.71 -22.86
N ILE A 195 46.51 11.44 -22.88
CA ILE A 195 46.46 10.60 -21.68
C ILE A 195 47.34 11.15 -20.54
N THR A 196 48.38 11.93 -20.88
CA THR A 196 49.24 12.60 -19.90
C THR A 196 48.51 13.66 -19.08
N ASP A 197 47.48 14.27 -19.65
CA ASP A 197 46.70 15.33 -19.01
C ASP A 197 45.63 14.74 -18.07
N MET A 198 45.38 13.43 -18.14
CA MET A 198 44.51 12.71 -17.22
C MET A 198 45.19 12.43 -15.87
N PRO A 199 44.42 12.25 -14.78
CA PRO A 199 44.98 11.90 -13.47
C PRO A 199 45.82 10.62 -13.51
N VAL A 200 46.98 10.64 -12.83
CA VAL A 200 47.99 9.56 -12.84
C VAL A 200 47.41 8.19 -12.49
N TRP A 201 46.40 8.12 -11.63
CA TRP A 201 45.75 6.86 -11.25
C TRP A 201 44.92 6.23 -12.37
N ALA A 202 44.44 7.02 -13.34
CA ALA A 202 43.62 6.56 -14.46
C ALA A 202 44.45 6.21 -15.71
N GLN A 203 45.67 6.76 -15.83
CA GLN A 203 46.57 6.53 -16.98
C GLN A 203 46.90 5.06 -17.27
N PRO A 204 47.09 4.16 -16.27
CA PRO A 204 47.40 2.75 -16.53
C PRO A 204 46.30 2.01 -17.30
N ALA A 205 45.04 2.47 -17.27
CA ALA A 205 43.92 1.86 -17.99
C ALA A 205 44.00 2.08 -19.52
N PHE A 206 44.74 3.10 -19.98
CA PHE A 206 44.86 3.47 -21.39
C PHE A 206 46.23 3.10 -21.99
N LYS A 207 46.86 2.05 -21.44
CA LYS A 207 48.19 1.61 -21.88
C LYS A 207 48.18 1.23 -23.37
N GLY A 208 48.93 1.98 -24.17
CA GLY A 208 49.05 1.77 -25.62
C GLY A 208 48.21 2.72 -26.48
N MET A 209 47.41 3.59 -25.87
CA MET A 209 46.74 4.70 -26.54
C MET A 209 47.57 5.99 -26.38
N GLN A 210 47.36 6.99 -27.25
CA GLN A 210 48.06 8.29 -27.18
C GLN A 210 47.11 9.43 -26.74
N LYS A 211 45.87 9.43 -27.25
CA LYS A 211 44.79 10.37 -26.93
C LYS A 211 43.47 9.61 -26.87
#